data_AF-A0A960T507-F1
#
_entry.id   AF-A0A960T507-F1
#
_cell.length_a   1.000
_cell.length_b   1.000
_cell.length_c   1.000
_cell.angle_alpha   90.00
_cell.angle_beta   90.00
_cell.angle_gamma   90.00
#
_symmetry.space_group_name_H-M   'P 1'
#
loop_
_entity.id
_entity.type
_entity.pdbx_description
1 polymer ?
#
loop_
_entity_poly.entity_id
_entity_poly.type
_entity_poly.pdbx_seq_one_letter_code
_entity_poly.pdbx_strand_id
1 'polypeptide(L)'
;MGRRNDHSREDLREMIIGEARKLLGQHGQAGLKVRPIMQAIGYATGTFYNLFPSLGSLVLEINGQTLDQISSGMQTLLIEHDGR
;
A
#
# COMPACT_ATOMS: atom_id res chain seq x y z
N MET A 1 -19.12 -0.76 19.74
CA MET A 1 -18.04 -1.53 20.39
C MET A 1 -17.70 -2.74 19.51
N GLY A 2 -16.98 -2.74 18.40
CA GLY A 2 -16.29 -1.74 17.59
C GLY A 2 -15.10 -2.41 16.90
N ARG A 3 -15.32 -3.44 16.04
CA ARG A 3 -14.39 -4.11 15.06
C ARG A 3 -12.90 -4.33 15.42
N ARG A 4 -12.52 -4.15 16.69
CA ARG A 4 -11.17 -4.29 17.22
C ARG A 4 -10.86 -5.78 17.38
N ASN A 5 -10.60 -6.49 16.28
CA ASN A 5 -9.76 -7.70 16.18
C ASN A 5 -9.89 -8.50 14.86
N ASP A 6 -10.65 -8.04 13.86
CA ASP A 6 -10.88 -8.88 12.67
C ASP A 6 -9.65 -9.09 11.77
N HIS A 7 -8.67 -8.18 11.80
CA HIS A 7 -7.54 -8.18 10.88
C HIS A 7 -6.22 -8.23 11.65
N SER A 8 -5.28 -9.04 11.15
CA SER A 8 -3.90 -9.01 11.63
C SER A 8 -3.23 -7.67 11.29
N ARG A 9 -2.04 -7.46 11.87
CA ARG A 9 -1.25 -6.26 11.60
C ARG A 9 -0.89 -6.17 10.11
N GLU A 10 -0.55 -7.32 9.54
CA GLU A 10 -0.19 -7.52 8.14
C GLU A 10 -1.39 -7.29 7.23
N ASP A 11 -2.56 -7.86 7.54
CA ASP A 11 -3.79 -7.63 6.78
C ASP A 11 -4.15 -6.14 6.72
N LEU A 12 -4.08 -5.47 7.86
CA LEU A 12 -4.40 -4.05 7.93
C LEU A 12 -3.39 -3.20 7.14
N ARG A 13 -2.12 -3.61 7.12
CA ARG A 13 -1.07 -2.97 6.33
C ARG A 13 -1.39 -3.07 4.84
N GLU A 14 -1.75 -4.26 4.36
CA GLU A 14 -2.13 -4.50 2.97
C GLU A 14 -3.40 -3.74 2.59
N MET A 15 -4.40 -3.68 3.47
CA MET A 15 -5.61 -2.88 3.25
C MET A 15 -5.28 -1.38 3.06
N ILE A 16 -4.40 -0.83 3.89
CA ILE A 16 -3.96 0.57 3.79
C ILE A 16 -3.23 0.81 2.46
N ILE A 17 -2.31 -0.08 2.08
CA ILE A 17 -1.55 0.03 0.83
C ILE A 17 -2.49 -0.07 -0.38
N GLY A 18 -3.40 -1.04 -0.39
CA GLY A 18 -4.37 -1.24 -1.46
C GLY A 18 -5.26 -0.02 -1.65
N GLU A 19 -5.79 0.55 -0.56
CA GLU A 19 -6.64 1.73 -0.65
C GLU A 19 -5.86 3.00 -1.05
N ALA A 20 -4.63 3.15 -0.57
CA ALA A 20 -3.74 4.23 -0.99
C ALA A 20 -3.44 4.17 -2.50
N ARG A 21 -3.21 2.97 -3.06
CA ARG A 21 -3.01 2.78 -4.50
C ARG A 21 -4.25 3.19 -5.31
N LYS A 22 -5.46 2.87 -4.83
CA LYS A 22 -6.70 3.32 -5.50
C LYS A 22 -6.82 4.84 -5.50
N LEU A 23 -6.59 5.49 -4.36
CA LEU A 23 -6.66 6.95 -4.25
C LEU A 23 -5.60 7.63 -5.14
N LEU A 24 -4.39 7.08 -5.20
CA LEU A 24 -3.34 7.54 -6.12
C LEU A 24 -3.80 7.44 -7.58
N GLY A 25 -4.41 6.33 -7.98
CA GLY A 25 -4.93 6.15 -9.34
C GLY A 25 -6.07 7.11 -9.71
N GLN A 26 -6.91 7.47 -8.74
CA GLN A 26 -8.08 8.33 -8.97
C GLN A 26 -7.79 9.82 -8.88
N HIS A 27 -6.89 10.23 -7.98
CA HIS A 27 -6.70 11.63 -7.61
C HIS A 27 -5.24 12.09 -7.65
N GLY A 28 -4.33 11.23 -8.11
CA GLY A 28 -2.90 11.47 -8.06
C GLY A 28 -2.40 11.66 -6.62
N GLN A 29 -1.18 12.19 -6.51
CA GLN A 29 -0.53 12.41 -5.22
C GLN A 29 -1.27 13.41 -4.33
N ALA A 30 -1.92 14.43 -4.92
CA ALA A 30 -2.63 15.47 -4.17
C ALA A 30 -3.85 14.95 -3.39
N GLY A 31 -4.46 13.84 -3.85
CA GLY A 31 -5.59 13.19 -3.18
C GLY A 31 -5.19 12.23 -2.06
N LEU A 32 -3.90 11.89 -1.95
CA LEU A 32 -3.46 10.90 -0.97
C LEU A 32 -3.38 11.51 0.43
N LYS A 33 -4.28 11.09 1.33
CA LYS A 33 -4.37 11.57 2.71
C LYS A 33 -4.73 10.41 3.64
N VAL A 34 -4.14 10.40 4.85
CA VAL A 34 -4.36 9.36 5.87
C VAL A 34 -5.84 9.20 6.22
N ARG A 35 -6.56 10.30 6.43
CA ARG A 35 -7.95 10.25 6.87
C ARG A 35 -8.89 9.56 5.85
N PRO A 36 -8.91 9.94 4.55
CA PRO A 36 -9.65 9.20 3.53
C PRO A 36 -9.31 7.71 3.47
N ILE A 37 -8.03 7.33 3.50
CA ILE A 37 -7.60 5.92 3.48
C ILE A 37 -8.24 5.16 4.65
N MET A 38 -8.08 5.69 5.87
CA MET A 38 -8.56 5.03 7.07
C MET A 38 -10.09 4.97 7.15
N GLN A 39 -10.78 6.01 6.67
CA GLN A 39 -12.24 6.02 6.56
C GLN A 39 -12.74 4.95 5.59
N ALA A 40 -12.10 4.79 4.44
CA ALA A 40 -12.48 3.79 3.44
C ALA A 40 -12.31 2.35 3.93
N ILE A 41 -11.30 2.07 4.76
CA ILE A 41 -11.10 0.74 5.36
C ILE A 41 -11.80 0.54 6.72
N GLY A 42 -12.47 1.58 7.23
CA GLY A 42 -13.30 1.50 8.45
C GLY A 42 -12.50 1.52 9.77
N TYR A 43 -11.34 2.17 9.80
CA TYR A 43 -10.49 2.29 10.98
C TYR A 43 -10.22 3.76 11.37
N ALA A 44 -9.87 3.98 12.63
CA ALA A 44 -9.48 5.31 13.10
C ALA A 44 -8.10 5.70 12.56
N THR A 45 -7.85 7.00 12.36
CA THR A 45 -6.54 7.49 11.92
C THR A 45 -5.41 7.16 12.90
N GLY A 46 -5.69 7.01 14.19
CA GLY A 46 -4.69 6.57 15.17
C GLY A 46 -4.11 5.19 14.85
N THR A 47 -4.89 4.29 14.26
CA THR A 47 -4.43 2.95 13.88
C THR A 47 -3.39 3.01 12.74
N PHE A 48 -3.46 4.02 11.88
CA PHE A 48 -2.47 4.22 10.82
C PHE A 48 -1.07 4.42 11.42
N TYR A 49 -0.96 5.26 12.43
CA TYR A 49 0.33 5.62 13.04
C TYR A 49 0.98 4.49 13.84
N ASN A 50 0.22 3.41 14.14
CA ASN A 50 0.76 2.18 14.71
C ASN A 50 1.47 1.29 13.67
N LEU A 51 1.27 1.57 12.38
CA LEU A 51 1.77 0.79 11.24
C LEU A 51 2.75 1.60 10.38
N PHE A 52 2.47 2.88 10.21
CA PHE A 52 3.20 3.80 9.35
C PHE A 52 3.49 5.09 10.12
N PRO A 53 4.77 5.43 10.38
CA PRO A 53 5.13 6.67 11.08
C PRO A 53 4.62 7.94 10.39
N SER A 54 4.47 7.91 9.07
CA SER A 54 3.99 9.05 8.29
C SER A 54 3.32 8.62 6.98
N LEU A 55 2.69 9.57 6.30
CA LEU A 55 2.24 9.34 4.93
C LEU A 55 3.43 9.07 3.99
N GLY A 56 4.58 9.69 4.23
CA GLY A 56 5.81 9.45 3.47
C GLY A 56 6.31 8.01 3.57
N SER A 57 6.23 7.38 4.75
CA SER A 57 6.61 5.97 4.90
C SER A 57 5.68 5.02 4.12
N LEU A 58 4.39 5.35 4.03
CA LEU A 58 3.46 4.59 3.19
C LEU A 58 3.83 4.72 1.71
N VAL A 59 4.09 5.94 1.25
CA VAL A 59 4.47 6.20 -0.15
C VAL A 59 5.77 5.49 -0.51
N LEU A 60 6.76 5.51 0.38
CA LEU A 60 8.03 4.82 0.18
C LEU A 60 7.82 3.31 -0.01
N GLU A 61 6.97 2.69 0.81
CA GLU A 61 6.66 1.26 0.70
C GLU A 61 5.89 0.91 -0.57
N ILE A 62 4.91 1.73 -0.96
CA ILE A 62 4.20 1.58 -2.25
C ILE A 62 5.18 1.62 -3.42
N ASN A 63 6.13 2.56 -3.39
CA ASN A 63 7.16 2.67 -4.42
C ASN A 63 8.12 1.48 -4.39
N GLY A 64 8.54 1.02 -3.21
CA GLY A 64 9.35 -0.19 -3.05
C GLY A 64 8.70 -1.40 -3.70
N GLN A 65 7.43 -1.69 -3.35
CA GLN A 65 6.66 -2.77 -3.97
C GLN A 65 6.52 -2.61 -5.50
N THR A 66 6.43 -1.37 -6.00
CA THR A 66 6.34 -1.11 -7.45
C THR A 66 7.68 -1.40 -8.13
N LEU A 67 8.80 -1.00 -7.53
CA LEU A 67 10.14 -1.32 -8.03
C LEU A 67 10.40 -2.83 -7.99
N ASP A 68 9.96 -3.52 -6.94
CA ASP A 68 10.05 -4.98 -6.84
C ASP A 68 9.28 -5.66 -7.97
N GLN A 69 8.05 -5.21 -8.24
CA GLN A 69 7.24 -5.72 -9.35
C GLN A 69 7.92 -5.51 -10.72
N ILE A 70 8.50 -4.33 -10.95
CA ILE A 70 9.24 -4.03 -12.18
C ILE A 70 10.47 -4.94 -12.28
N SER A 71 11.24 -5.06 -11.20
CA SER A 71 12.45 -5.90 -11.14
C SER A 71 12.13 -7.37 -11.43
N SER A 72 11.09 -7.92 -10.80
CA SER A 72 10.61 -9.28 -11.06
C SER A 72 10.18 -9.47 -12.51
N GLY A 73 9.43 -8.52 -13.09
CA GLY A 73 9.02 -8.58 -14.49
C GLY A 73 10.22 -8.55 -15.45
N MET A 74 11.23 -7.72 -15.17
CA MET A 74 12.47 -7.69 -15.95
C MET A 74 13.25 -9.01 -15.86
N GLN A 75 13.35 -9.61 -14.68
CA GLN A 75 14.02 -10.91 -14.50
C GLN A 75 13.32 -12.03 -15.28
N THR A 76 11.99 -12.08 -15.26
CA THR A 76 11.22 -13.06 -16.05
C THR A 76 11.52 -12.93 -17.54
N LEU A 77 11.53 -11.71 -18.09
CA LEU A 77 11.81 -11.47 -19.50
C LEU A 77 13.25 -11.82 -19.91
N LEU A 78 14.24 -11.59 -19.04
CA LEU A 78 15.63 -11.95 -19.31
C LEU A 78 15.83 -13.47 -19.37
N ILE A 79 15.18 -14.21 -18.46
CA ILE A 79 15.22 -15.68 -18.46
C ILE A 79 14.59 -16.26 -19.73
N GLU A 80 13.52 -15.65 -20.23
CA GLU A 80 12.87 -16.06 -21.48
C GLU A 80 13.70 -15.75 -22.74
N HIS A 81 14.58 -14.75 -22.68
CA HIS A 81 15.46 -14.37 -23.78
C HIS A 81 16.71 -15.25 -23.86
N ASP A 82 17.32 -15.61 -22.72
CA ASP A 82 18.53 -16.46 -22.68
C ASP A 82 18.23 -17.95 -22.94
N GLY A 83 16.95 -18.34 -22.98
CA GLY A 83 16.48 -19.69 -23.29
C GLY A 83 16.14 -19.96 -24.76
N ARG A 84 16.43 -19.04 -25.70
CA ARG A 84 16.22 -19.22 -27.15
C ARG A 84 17.53 -19.24 -27.94
#